data_AF-A0A2V9EUZ3-F1
#
_entry.id   AF-A0A2V9EUZ3-F1
#
_cell.length_a   1.000
_cell.length_b   1.000
_cell.length_c   1.000
_cell.angle_alpha   90.00
_cell.angle_beta   90.00
_cell.angle_gamma   90.00
#
_symmetry.space_group_name_H-M   'P 1'
#
loop_
_entity.id
_entity.type
_entity.pdbx_description
1 polymer ?
#
loop_
_entity_poly.entity_id
_entity_poly.type
_entity_poly.pdbx_seq_one_letter_code
_entity_poly.pdbx_strand_id
1 'polypeptide(L)'
;MNHYQCVAADVLFGKNVKLSEFINLYGCEIGDETKIGAFVEVQKNARIGRRCKISSHSFICEGVTIEDNVFVGHGVTFINDSYPRATAPEGGLQTEKDWRIETTLVKRGASIGSGATILSKVVIGENAIVGAGSVVTRDVPPNVIAAGNPAKVLRAIPRQDNRSNRNGHIPFLDLVTPHQELEEELVSVFRSALRSASFVGGSMVEEFEHDFARFCDSQFCIGVGSGTDALRFALIAAGIQSGDIVLTVPLTFIATTEAISQAGGRPDFVDIDPRSYTMDPQKLLHYAETQCVVDAGTGRLVHRVSRKPVTAVIPVHLYGRPVDMDPILEIATRFNLMVIEDACQAHGAEYFSKKEWRWKKVGSMGRAAAFSFYPGKNLGACGEAGAVTTDDEDVARKIRMLRDHGQLRKYYHEMEGYNGRLDALQAAILHAKLRRLSEWNEGRREAAARYRELFDSASAALKVPEDPDWVRSVYHLYVVRALDRDGLQKHLAEAGISTGIHYPIPLHLQKAYESLGYKKGDFPASEEAASEILSLPLFPGISLAEQQRVTEAISEFAPVQTAQ
;
A
#
# COMPACT_ATOMS: atom_id res chain seq x y z
N MET A 1 53.79 2.26 15.55
CA MET A 1 52.66 2.23 16.49
C MET A 1 52.28 3.67 16.77
N ASN A 2 51.02 4.06 16.60
CA ASN A 2 50.55 5.40 16.97
C ASN A 2 50.73 5.53 18.51
N HIS A 3 51.25 6.66 19.01
CA HIS A 3 51.68 6.82 20.42
C HIS A 3 50.58 6.56 21.47
N TYR A 4 49.32 6.44 21.01
CA TYR A 4 48.13 6.31 21.83
C TYR A 4 47.45 4.94 21.70
N GLN A 5 47.99 3.98 20.94
CA GLN A 5 47.43 2.64 20.82
C GLN A 5 48.34 1.62 21.53
N CYS A 6 47.85 1.04 22.62
CA CYS A 6 48.49 -0.06 23.32
C CYS A 6 47.92 -1.39 22.81
N VAL A 7 48.45 -1.88 21.70
CA VAL A 7 48.03 -3.16 21.10
C VAL A 7 49.20 -4.14 21.20
N ALA A 8 49.02 -5.23 21.96
CA ALA A 8 50.04 -6.25 22.11
C ALA A 8 50.17 -7.11 20.83
N ALA A 9 51.34 -7.72 20.65
CA ALA A 9 51.68 -8.48 19.45
C ALA A 9 50.87 -9.77 19.27
N ASP A 10 50.20 -10.22 20.32
CA ASP A 10 49.39 -11.44 20.39
C ASP A 10 47.90 -11.20 20.07
N VAL A 11 47.52 -9.98 19.67
CA VAL A 11 46.15 -9.67 19.24
C VAL A 11 45.93 -10.14 17.82
N LEU A 12 44.86 -10.91 17.60
CA LEU A 12 44.47 -11.43 16.29
C LEU A 12 43.41 -10.53 15.66
N PHE A 13 43.75 -9.94 14.51
CA PHE A 13 42.83 -9.08 13.74
C PHE A 13 42.31 -9.77 12.48
N GLY A 14 41.02 -9.59 12.21
CA GLY A 14 40.41 -9.83 10.92
C GLY A 14 40.69 -8.72 9.90
N LYS A 15 40.09 -8.84 8.73
CA LYS A 15 40.20 -7.89 7.63
C LYS A 15 39.45 -6.60 7.95
N ASN A 16 40.02 -5.45 7.59
CA ASN A 16 39.37 -4.13 7.66
C ASN A 16 38.84 -3.72 9.06
N VAL A 17 39.49 -4.19 10.14
CA VAL A 17 39.22 -3.71 11.49
C VAL A 17 39.59 -2.23 11.61
N LYS A 18 38.72 -1.42 12.22
CA LYS A 18 38.94 0.01 12.43
C LYS A 18 39.15 0.30 13.90
N LEU A 19 40.30 0.88 14.21
CA LEU A 19 40.72 1.20 15.58
C LEU A 19 40.78 2.72 15.78
N SER A 20 40.19 3.20 16.86
CA SER A 20 40.34 4.59 17.31
C SER A 20 41.65 4.78 18.08
N GLU A 21 41.96 6.01 18.47
CA GLU A 21 43.09 6.30 19.39
C GLU A 21 42.73 5.93 20.83
N PHE A 22 43.75 5.80 21.69
CA PHE A 22 43.61 5.51 23.13
C PHE A 22 42.99 4.14 23.44
N ILE A 23 43.40 3.07 22.75
CA ILE A 23 42.89 1.71 22.98
C ILE A 23 43.91 0.82 23.68
N ASN A 24 43.44 -0.18 24.43
CA ASN A 24 44.26 -1.20 25.08
C ASN A 24 43.78 -2.61 24.70
N LEU A 25 44.51 -3.32 23.85
CA LEU A 25 44.14 -4.66 23.36
C LEU A 25 45.30 -5.64 23.60
N TYR A 26 45.04 -6.79 24.22
CA TYR A 26 46.06 -7.81 24.46
C TYR A 26 45.46 -9.22 24.52
N GLY A 27 46.10 -10.19 23.85
CA GLY A 27 45.71 -11.61 23.85
C GLY A 27 44.28 -11.90 23.38
N CYS A 28 43.66 -11.03 22.58
CA CYS A 28 42.25 -11.11 22.16
C CYS A 28 42.08 -11.30 20.64
N GLU A 29 40.88 -11.69 20.22
CA GLU A 29 40.49 -11.82 18.80
C GLU A 29 39.46 -10.75 18.39
N ILE A 30 39.70 -10.06 17.27
CA ILE A 30 38.79 -9.06 16.69
C ILE A 30 38.47 -9.43 15.23
N GLY A 31 37.21 -9.74 14.93
CA GLY A 31 36.75 -10.18 13.62
C GLY A 31 36.66 -9.09 12.56
N ASP A 32 36.48 -9.52 11.30
CA ASP A 32 36.45 -8.66 10.11
C ASP A 32 35.48 -7.47 10.24
N GLU A 33 35.86 -6.30 9.71
CA GLU A 33 35.04 -5.08 9.62
C GLU A 33 34.52 -4.53 10.96
N THR A 34 35.06 -5.00 12.08
CA THR A 34 34.70 -4.52 13.42
C THR A 34 35.34 -3.16 13.72
N LYS A 35 34.59 -2.30 14.41
CA LYS A 35 35.04 -0.97 14.84
C LYS A 35 35.23 -0.93 16.36
N ILE A 36 36.39 -0.48 16.79
CA ILE A 36 36.74 -0.26 18.20
C ILE A 36 36.88 1.24 18.47
N GLY A 37 36.04 1.75 19.38
CA GLY A 37 36.01 3.14 19.83
C GLY A 37 37.21 3.52 20.70
N ALA A 38 37.34 4.80 21.02
CA ALA A 38 38.43 5.30 21.86
C ALA A 38 38.28 4.82 23.31
N PHE A 39 39.39 4.68 24.04
CA PHE A 39 39.38 4.25 25.46
C PHE A 39 38.72 2.89 25.69
N VAL A 40 38.68 2.03 24.68
CA VAL A 40 38.22 0.65 24.82
C VAL A 40 39.39 -0.22 25.28
N GLU A 41 39.12 -1.07 26.27
CA GLU A 41 40.03 -2.13 26.68
C GLU A 41 39.41 -3.51 26.42
N VAL A 42 40.19 -4.39 25.78
CA VAL A 42 39.82 -5.79 25.52
C VAL A 42 40.94 -6.68 26.04
N GLN A 43 40.62 -7.52 27.01
CA GLN A 43 41.58 -8.37 27.70
C GLN A 43 41.86 -9.69 26.97
N LYS A 44 42.89 -10.40 27.45
CA LYS A 44 43.27 -11.74 26.98
C LYS A 44 42.09 -12.71 26.98
N ASN A 45 42.08 -13.62 26.01
CA ASN A 45 41.06 -14.65 25.82
C ASN A 45 39.61 -14.12 25.61
N ALA A 46 39.44 -12.83 25.32
CA ALA A 46 38.18 -12.30 24.81
C ALA A 46 38.11 -12.40 23.28
N ARG A 47 36.91 -12.62 22.75
CA ARG A 47 36.67 -12.76 21.30
C ARG A 47 35.53 -11.86 20.84
N ILE A 48 35.76 -11.09 19.79
CA ILE A 48 34.77 -10.21 19.15
C ILE A 48 34.61 -10.64 17.69
N GLY A 49 33.38 -10.91 17.28
CA GLY A 49 33.02 -11.35 15.94
C GLY A 49 33.17 -10.27 14.88
N ARG A 50 32.64 -10.56 13.68
CA ARG A 50 32.69 -9.68 12.52
C ARG A 50 31.63 -8.57 12.60
N ARG A 51 31.90 -7.44 11.96
CA ARG A 51 30.95 -6.31 11.77
C ARG A 51 30.35 -5.82 13.09
N CYS A 52 31.12 -5.90 14.18
CA CYS A 52 30.71 -5.38 15.47
C CYS A 52 31.06 -3.90 15.59
N LYS A 53 30.37 -3.20 16.50
CA LYS A 53 30.75 -1.85 16.91
C LYS A 53 30.87 -1.80 18.42
N ILE A 54 32.09 -1.63 18.90
CA ILE A 54 32.40 -1.44 20.32
C ILE A 54 32.64 0.04 20.55
N SER A 55 31.72 0.71 21.22
CA SER A 55 31.78 2.16 21.40
C SER A 55 32.69 2.55 22.57
N SER A 56 33.12 3.81 22.60
CA SER A 56 34.17 4.30 23.48
C SER A 56 33.94 4.02 24.97
N HIS A 57 35.03 3.93 25.73
CA HIS A 57 35.03 3.67 27.18
C HIS A 57 34.47 2.31 27.63
N SER A 58 34.32 1.36 26.71
CA SER A 58 33.84 0.01 27.06
C SER A 58 34.99 -0.89 27.53
N PHE A 59 34.71 -1.74 28.51
CA PHE A 59 35.67 -2.70 29.07
C PHE A 59 35.18 -4.13 28.85
N ILE A 60 35.93 -4.91 28.08
CA ILE A 60 35.64 -6.31 27.73
C ILE A 60 36.68 -7.20 28.42
N CYS A 61 36.26 -7.85 29.51
CA CYS A 61 37.12 -8.71 30.31
C CYS A 61 37.37 -10.09 29.70
N GLU A 62 38.35 -10.79 30.24
CA GLU A 62 38.68 -12.17 29.88
C GLU A 62 37.46 -13.10 30.00
N GLY A 63 37.27 -14.00 29.02
CA GLY A 63 36.15 -14.95 28.98
C GLY A 63 34.88 -14.41 28.34
N VAL A 64 34.88 -13.19 27.80
CA VAL A 64 33.77 -12.64 27.02
C VAL A 64 33.87 -13.05 25.55
N THR A 65 32.80 -13.65 25.03
CA THR A 65 32.61 -13.91 23.59
C THR A 65 31.47 -13.06 23.05
N ILE A 66 31.76 -12.24 22.05
CA ILE A 66 30.80 -11.44 21.29
C ILE A 66 30.75 -12.00 19.87
N GLU A 67 29.59 -12.45 19.43
CA GLU A 67 29.37 -12.93 18.06
C GLU A 67 29.22 -11.76 17.05
N ASP A 68 29.00 -12.09 15.78
CA ASP A 68 28.96 -11.07 14.71
C ASP A 68 27.78 -10.10 14.84
N ASN A 69 27.92 -8.94 14.18
CA ASN A 69 26.87 -7.91 14.05
C ASN A 69 26.37 -7.35 15.39
N VAL A 70 27.15 -7.45 16.46
CA VAL A 70 26.78 -6.94 17.79
C VAL A 70 27.13 -5.46 17.91
N PHE A 71 26.22 -4.71 18.54
CA PHE A 71 26.47 -3.33 18.97
C PHE A 71 26.70 -3.27 20.49
N VAL A 72 27.80 -2.65 20.91
CA VAL A 72 28.10 -2.31 22.30
C VAL A 72 28.18 -0.79 22.42
N GLY A 73 27.30 -0.23 23.24
CA GLY A 73 27.20 1.20 23.55
C GLY A 73 28.40 1.73 24.31
N HIS A 74 28.41 3.03 24.60
CA HIS A 74 29.54 3.67 25.26
C HIS A 74 29.57 3.30 26.75
N GLY A 75 30.74 3.10 27.33
CA GLY A 75 30.87 2.86 28.78
C GLY A 75 30.22 1.56 29.25
N VAL A 76 30.16 0.52 28.40
CA VAL A 76 29.66 -0.79 28.80
C VAL A 76 30.76 -1.55 29.53
N THR A 77 30.43 -2.14 30.68
CA THR A 77 31.38 -2.91 31.50
C THR A 77 30.95 -4.36 31.60
N PHE A 78 31.84 -5.28 31.20
CA PHE A 78 31.69 -6.71 31.42
C PHE A 78 32.43 -7.16 32.68
N ILE A 79 31.82 -8.09 33.41
CA ILE A 79 32.39 -8.72 34.60
C ILE A 79 32.46 -10.23 34.36
N ASN A 80 33.52 -10.87 34.85
CA ASN A 80 33.83 -12.29 34.69
C ASN A 80 34.07 -13.00 36.03
N ASP A 81 33.67 -12.39 37.15
CA ASP A 81 33.69 -12.96 38.48
C ASP A 81 32.45 -12.51 39.28
N SER A 82 31.64 -13.47 39.72
CA SER A 82 30.49 -13.20 40.58
C SER A 82 30.89 -12.83 42.02
N TYR A 83 32.09 -13.21 42.46
CA TYR A 83 32.53 -13.12 43.86
C TYR A 83 33.98 -12.62 44.01
N PRO A 84 34.34 -11.44 43.45
CA PRO A 84 35.69 -10.93 43.52
C PRO A 84 36.12 -10.70 44.98
N ARG A 85 37.33 -11.14 45.34
CA ARG A 85 37.95 -10.93 46.65
C ARG A 85 39.36 -10.39 46.48
N ALA A 86 39.78 -9.48 47.37
CA ALA A 86 41.16 -9.01 47.40
C ALA A 86 42.10 -10.04 48.05
N THR A 87 41.58 -10.84 48.99
CA THR A 87 42.35 -11.78 49.80
C THR A 87 41.72 -13.17 49.82
N ALA A 88 42.57 -14.19 49.88
CA ALA A 88 42.18 -15.56 50.18
C ALA A 88 41.73 -15.70 51.65
N PRO A 89 41.04 -16.78 52.05
CA PRO A 89 40.59 -16.99 53.43
C PRO A 89 41.70 -16.88 54.50
N GLU A 90 42.93 -17.22 54.13
CA GLU A 90 44.15 -17.11 54.94
C GLU A 90 44.76 -15.69 55.02
N GLY A 91 44.18 -14.70 54.35
CA GLY A 91 44.56 -13.28 54.42
C GLY A 91 45.62 -12.82 53.41
N GLY A 92 46.19 -13.72 52.61
CA GLY A 92 47.09 -13.37 51.51
C GLY A 92 46.35 -12.74 50.33
N LEU A 93 47.02 -11.88 49.55
CA LEU A 93 46.45 -11.31 48.32
C LEU A 93 46.17 -12.43 47.30
N GLN A 94 44.98 -12.39 46.69
CA GLN A 94 44.67 -13.31 45.58
C GLN A 94 45.54 -12.99 44.37
N THR A 95 45.91 -14.05 43.64
CA THR A 95 46.64 -14.01 42.38
C THR A 95 45.74 -14.51 41.25
N GLU A 96 46.22 -14.43 39.99
CA GLU A 96 45.49 -15.00 38.84
C GLU A 96 45.17 -16.49 39.00
N LYS A 97 45.93 -17.23 39.84
CA LYS A 97 45.69 -18.67 40.08
C LYS A 97 44.45 -18.95 40.94
N ASP A 98 44.03 -17.97 41.73
CA ASP A 98 42.88 -18.08 42.64
C ASP A 98 41.57 -17.68 41.95
N TRP A 99 41.70 -17.08 40.76
CA TRP A 99 40.59 -16.55 40.00
C TRP A 99 39.97 -17.60 39.09
N ARG A 100 38.66 -17.79 39.22
CA ARG A 100 37.88 -18.63 38.32
C ARG A 100 37.10 -17.76 37.34
N ILE A 101 37.55 -17.74 36.10
CA ILE A 101 36.89 -17.01 35.01
C ILE A 101 35.49 -17.60 34.77
N GLU A 102 34.50 -16.72 34.79
CA GLU A 102 33.12 -17.02 34.43
C GLU A 102 32.77 -16.37 33.10
N THR A 103 32.44 -17.20 32.11
CA THR A 103 32.27 -16.76 30.72
C THR A 103 30.94 -16.05 30.47
N THR A 104 30.94 -15.11 29.54
CA THR A 104 29.75 -14.40 29.05
C THR A 104 29.66 -14.52 27.53
N LEU A 105 28.46 -14.79 27.01
CA LEU A 105 28.20 -14.91 25.58
C LEU A 105 27.19 -13.84 25.12
N VAL A 106 27.59 -13.01 24.16
CA VAL A 106 26.70 -12.07 23.46
C VAL A 106 26.46 -12.60 22.06
N LYS A 107 25.24 -13.04 21.79
CA LYS A 107 24.88 -13.66 20.51
C LYS A 107 24.71 -12.62 19.40
N ARG A 108 24.74 -13.13 18.16
CA ARG A 108 24.65 -12.36 16.92
C ARG A 108 23.54 -11.31 16.95
N GLY A 109 23.84 -10.12 16.45
CA GLY A 109 22.85 -9.04 16.28
C GLY A 109 22.34 -8.39 17.57
N ALA A 110 22.80 -8.82 18.75
CA ALA A 110 22.43 -8.19 20.00
C ALA A 110 22.93 -6.73 20.08
N SER A 111 22.20 -5.90 20.82
CA SER A 111 22.52 -4.50 21.05
C SER A 111 22.52 -4.18 22.53
N ILE A 112 23.65 -3.68 23.04
CA ILE A 112 23.82 -3.32 24.44
C ILE A 112 23.89 -1.79 24.54
N GLY A 113 22.93 -1.19 25.24
CA GLY A 113 22.86 0.25 25.44
C GLY A 113 24.03 0.80 26.27
N SER A 114 24.35 2.08 26.07
CA SER A 114 25.44 2.76 26.79
C SER A 114 25.28 2.69 28.30
N GLY A 115 26.39 2.56 29.03
CA GLY A 115 26.43 2.53 30.49
C GLY A 115 25.87 1.25 31.12
N ALA A 116 25.62 0.20 30.34
CA ALA A 116 25.15 -1.07 30.88
C ALA A 116 26.29 -1.85 31.56
N THR A 117 25.95 -2.59 32.62
CA THR A 117 26.84 -3.54 33.29
C THR A 117 26.36 -4.96 33.03
N ILE A 118 27.25 -5.80 32.49
CA ILE A 118 26.97 -7.20 32.17
C ILE A 118 27.69 -8.08 33.18
N LEU A 119 26.93 -8.74 34.07
CA LEU A 119 27.52 -9.70 35.01
C LEU A 119 28.02 -10.95 34.28
N SER A 120 28.80 -11.76 34.99
CA SER A 120 29.32 -13.03 34.50
C SER A 120 28.24 -14.12 34.42
N LYS A 121 28.52 -15.22 33.73
CA LYS A 121 27.61 -16.37 33.52
C LYS A 121 26.27 -15.99 32.88
N VAL A 122 26.27 -15.01 31.98
CA VAL A 122 25.06 -14.62 31.24
C VAL A 122 25.20 -14.85 29.75
N VAL A 123 24.09 -15.20 29.13
CA VAL A 123 23.90 -15.24 27.68
C VAL A 123 22.93 -14.13 27.28
N ILE A 124 23.39 -13.22 26.43
CA ILE A 124 22.52 -12.25 25.75
C ILE A 124 22.12 -12.86 24.42
N GLY A 125 20.82 -13.13 24.27
CA GLY A 125 20.23 -13.81 23.13
C GLY A 125 20.36 -13.05 21.80
N GLU A 126 20.18 -13.78 20.70
CA GLU A 126 20.24 -13.24 19.35
C GLU A 126 19.24 -12.08 19.16
N ASN A 127 19.69 -10.98 18.56
CA ASN A 127 18.92 -9.75 18.34
C ASN A 127 18.28 -9.15 19.62
N ALA A 128 18.72 -9.53 20.81
CA ALA A 128 18.23 -8.93 22.04
C ALA A 128 18.73 -7.49 22.20
N ILE A 129 17.91 -6.63 22.80
CA ILE A 129 18.28 -5.26 23.13
C ILE A 129 18.34 -5.10 24.65
N VAL A 130 19.51 -4.74 25.17
CA VAL A 130 19.69 -4.31 26.56
C VAL A 130 19.62 -2.79 26.60
N GLY A 131 18.68 -2.24 27.37
CA GLY A 131 18.52 -0.78 27.53
C GLY A 131 19.75 -0.12 28.18
N ALA A 132 19.98 1.15 27.85
CA ALA A 132 21.06 1.93 28.47
C ALA A 132 20.96 1.94 30.01
N GLY A 133 22.12 1.93 30.69
CA GLY A 133 22.20 1.94 32.16
C GLY A 133 21.70 0.67 32.87
N SER A 134 21.44 -0.41 32.13
CA SER A 134 20.90 -1.65 32.71
C SER A 134 21.97 -2.53 33.35
N VAL A 135 21.60 -3.30 34.38
CA VAL A 135 22.45 -4.31 35.00
C VAL A 135 21.93 -5.71 34.68
N VAL A 136 22.63 -6.41 33.79
CA VAL A 136 22.24 -7.76 33.33
C VAL A 136 22.78 -8.79 34.31
N THR A 137 21.87 -9.42 35.07
CA THR A 137 22.19 -10.38 36.15
C THR A 137 21.84 -11.83 35.82
N ARG A 138 21.22 -12.05 34.65
CA ARG A 138 20.75 -13.36 34.15
C ARG A 138 20.63 -13.30 32.65
N ASP A 139 20.46 -14.47 32.04
CA ASP A 139 20.24 -14.60 30.60
C ASP A 139 19.13 -13.70 30.08
N VAL A 140 19.39 -13.08 28.93
CA VAL A 140 18.42 -12.29 28.17
C VAL A 140 17.95 -13.14 26.99
N PRO A 141 16.66 -13.49 26.89
CA PRO A 141 16.13 -14.24 25.76
C PRO A 141 16.40 -13.55 24.40
N PRO A 142 16.44 -14.30 23.29
CA PRO A 142 16.56 -13.70 21.96
C PRO A 142 15.31 -12.88 21.60
N ASN A 143 15.46 -11.87 20.75
CA ASN A 143 14.38 -11.03 20.23
C ASN A 143 13.52 -10.37 21.32
N VAL A 144 14.13 -9.86 22.40
CA VAL A 144 13.43 -9.09 23.43
C VAL A 144 14.17 -7.81 23.77
N ILE A 145 13.44 -6.83 24.30
CA ILE A 145 14.03 -5.68 24.99
C ILE A 145 14.04 -5.98 26.48
N ALA A 146 15.22 -5.94 27.10
CA ALA A 146 15.40 -6.01 28.54
C ALA A 146 16.01 -4.71 29.07
N ALA A 147 15.51 -4.18 30.19
CA ALA A 147 16.11 -3.00 30.81
C ALA A 147 15.92 -2.96 32.33
N GLY A 148 16.71 -2.13 33.01
CA GLY A 148 16.63 -1.86 34.44
C GLY A 148 17.78 -2.43 35.27
N ASN A 149 17.71 -2.25 36.58
CA ASN A 149 18.67 -2.76 37.55
C ASN A 149 17.92 -3.48 38.70
N PRO A 150 17.83 -4.82 38.69
CA PRO A 150 18.32 -5.73 37.65
C PRO A 150 17.48 -5.67 36.37
N ALA A 151 18.09 -5.97 35.23
CA ALA A 151 17.43 -5.99 33.94
C ALA A 151 16.29 -7.02 33.92
N LYS A 152 15.13 -6.59 33.41
CA LYS A 152 13.95 -7.44 33.20
C LYS A 152 13.47 -7.31 31.76
N VAL A 153 12.95 -8.41 31.22
CA VAL A 153 12.28 -8.41 29.91
C VAL A 153 11.09 -7.47 29.97
N LEU A 154 11.08 -6.46 29.11
CA LEU A 154 10.00 -5.48 28.99
C LEU A 154 8.97 -5.92 27.94
N ARG A 155 9.45 -6.26 26.74
CA ARG A 155 8.63 -6.71 25.61
C ARG A 155 9.45 -7.50 24.59
N ALA A 156 8.77 -8.30 23.77
CA ALA A 156 9.36 -8.90 22.59
C ALA A 156 9.69 -7.82 21.54
N ILE A 157 10.78 -8.01 20.80
CA ILE A 157 11.08 -7.29 19.57
C ILE A 157 10.31 -8.01 18.47
N PRO A 158 9.35 -7.36 17.80
CA PRO A 158 8.74 -7.93 16.61
C PRO A 158 9.86 -8.28 15.65
N ARG A 159 9.93 -9.54 15.19
CA ARG A 159 10.87 -9.88 14.12
C ARG A 159 10.63 -8.92 12.97
N GLN A 160 11.69 -8.33 12.43
CA GLN A 160 11.61 -7.58 11.16
C GLN A 160 11.20 -8.47 9.97
N ASP A 161 10.94 -9.77 10.20
CA ASP A 161 10.13 -10.63 9.35
C ASP A 161 8.64 -10.57 9.73
N ASN A 162 8.01 -9.39 9.59
CA ASN A 162 6.55 -9.30 9.56
C ASN A 162 5.95 -9.73 8.21
N ARG A 163 6.74 -10.44 7.39
CA ARG A 163 6.23 -11.29 6.30
C ARG A 163 6.48 -12.78 6.53
N SER A 164 6.53 -13.21 7.79
CA SER A 164 6.32 -14.62 8.09
C SER A 164 4.82 -14.95 7.96
N ASN A 165 4.42 -15.09 6.69
CA ASN A 165 3.64 -16.21 6.20
C ASN A 165 2.69 -16.84 7.22
N ARG A 166 1.40 -16.48 7.13
CA ARG A 166 0.35 -17.43 7.43
C ARG A 166 0.57 -18.65 6.51
N ASN A 167 1.28 -19.70 6.95
CA ASN A 167 1.40 -20.98 6.22
C ASN A 167 1.87 -20.95 4.73
N GLY A 168 2.64 -19.97 4.26
CA GLY A 168 2.97 -19.92 2.81
C GLY A 168 1.88 -19.26 1.95
N HIS A 169 0.86 -18.66 2.59
CA HIS A 169 -0.27 -18.04 1.93
C HIS A 169 0.06 -16.63 1.43
N ILE A 170 -0.17 -16.39 0.14
CA ILE A 170 -0.01 -15.08 -0.49
C ILE A 170 -1.40 -14.42 -0.54
N PRO A 171 -1.64 -13.33 0.22
CA PRO A 171 -2.93 -12.67 0.23
C PRO A 171 -3.15 -11.93 -1.09
N PHE A 172 -4.42 -11.76 -1.48
CA PHE A 172 -4.77 -11.01 -2.68
C PHE A 172 -4.41 -9.51 -2.53
N LEU A 173 -4.63 -8.98 -1.33
CA LEU A 173 -4.34 -7.60 -0.93
C LEU A 173 -3.94 -7.60 0.55
N ASP A 174 -2.87 -6.89 0.90
CA ASP A 174 -2.45 -6.67 2.28
C ASP A 174 -2.86 -5.27 2.76
N LEU A 175 -3.86 -5.22 3.64
CA LEU A 175 -4.29 -4.00 4.32
C LEU A 175 -3.64 -3.83 5.69
N VAL A 176 -3.10 -4.90 6.27
CA VAL A 176 -2.58 -4.91 7.63
C VAL A 176 -1.26 -4.19 7.71
N THR A 177 -0.34 -4.45 6.77
CA THR A 177 1.00 -3.82 6.79
C THR A 177 0.92 -2.29 6.72
N PRO A 178 0.16 -1.67 5.78
CA PRO A 178 0.00 -0.21 5.77
C PRO A 178 -0.63 0.35 7.06
N HIS A 179 -1.53 -0.39 7.71
CA HIS A 179 -2.11 0.03 8.99
C HIS A 179 -1.11 -0.04 10.14
N GLN A 180 -0.25 -1.06 10.18
CA GLN A 180 0.83 -1.17 11.17
C GLN A 180 1.87 -0.06 11.00
N GLU A 181 2.24 0.25 9.75
CA GLU A 181 3.16 1.36 9.46
C GLU A 181 2.63 2.71 9.95
N LEU A 182 1.31 2.91 9.90
CA LEU A 182 0.65 4.15 10.29
C LEU A 182 -0.05 4.08 11.65
N GLU A 183 0.20 3.04 12.46
CA GLU A 183 -0.62 2.74 13.64
C GLU A 183 -0.72 3.92 14.61
N GLU A 184 0.41 4.55 14.95
CA GLU A 184 0.43 5.68 15.87
C GLU A 184 -0.39 6.87 15.37
N GLU A 185 -0.28 7.16 14.06
CA GLU A 185 -1.00 8.26 13.42
C GLU A 185 -2.50 7.99 13.36
N LEU A 186 -2.89 6.78 12.93
CA LEU A 186 -4.30 6.37 12.83
C LEU A 186 -4.96 6.33 14.21
N VAL A 187 -4.29 5.78 15.23
CA VAL A 187 -4.82 5.75 16.60
C VAL A 187 -4.93 7.17 17.19
N SER A 188 -4.03 8.09 16.82
CA SER A 188 -4.11 9.49 17.24
C SER A 188 -5.36 10.20 16.71
N VAL A 189 -5.79 9.90 15.48
CA VAL A 189 -7.06 10.40 14.90
C VAL A 189 -8.25 10.01 15.79
N PHE A 190 -8.38 8.72 16.13
CA PHE A 190 -9.46 8.25 17.00
C PHE A 190 -9.43 8.90 18.38
N ARG A 191 -8.23 9.00 18.99
CA ARG A 191 -8.06 9.63 20.30
C ARG A 191 -8.51 11.10 20.29
N SER A 192 -8.21 11.82 19.21
CA SER A 192 -8.59 13.22 19.05
C SER A 192 -10.10 13.38 18.88
N ALA A 193 -10.72 12.57 18.01
CA ALA A 193 -12.16 12.59 17.78
C ALA A 193 -12.97 12.23 19.04
N LEU A 194 -12.52 11.24 19.82
CA LEU A 194 -13.17 10.88 21.09
C LEU A 194 -13.11 12.00 22.13
N ARG A 195 -12.05 12.81 22.12
CA ARG A 195 -11.89 13.95 23.04
C ARG A 195 -12.74 15.15 22.64
N SER A 196 -12.91 15.40 21.35
CA SER A 196 -13.63 16.58 20.83
C SER A 196 -15.09 16.31 20.44
N ALA A 197 -15.49 15.03 20.36
CA ALA A 197 -16.76 14.58 19.80
C ALA A 197 -17.00 15.03 18.33
N SER A 198 -15.91 15.28 17.58
CA SER A 198 -15.96 15.72 16.18
C SER A 198 -16.09 14.52 15.24
N PHE A 199 -17.30 13.98 15.08
CA PHE A 199 -17.55 12.79 14.25
C PHE A 199 -18.15 13.09 12.87
N VAL A 200 -18.82 14.24 12.71
CA VAL A 200 -19.55 14.60 11.49
C VAL A 200 -19.13 16.01 11.05
N GLY A 201 -18.64 16.14 9.81
CA GLY A 201 -18.20 17.41 9.24
C GLY A 201 -16.99 18.02 9.96
N GLY A 202 -16.84 19.34 9.82
CA GLY A 202 -15.77 20.12 10.44
C GLY A 202 -14.42 20.00 9.74
N SER A 203 -13.37 20.52 10.40
CA SER A 203 -12.06 20.75 9.78
C SER A 203 -11.41 19.49 9.23
N MET A 204 -11.61 18.32 9.86
CA MET A 204 -11.06 17.05 9.35
C MET A 204 -11.55 16.72 7.93
N VAL A 205 -12.83 17.00 7.65
CA VAL A 205 -13.41 16.80 6.31
C VAL A 205 -12.92 17.89 5.36
N GLU A 206 -12.91 19.16 5.80
CA GLU A 206 -12.49 20.30 4.98
C GLU A 206 -11.02 20.22 4.57
N GLU A 207 -10.13 19.81 5.48
CA GLU A 207 -8.70 19.60 5.22
C GLU A 207 -8.48 18.47 4.23
N PHE A 208 -9.18 17.33 4.40
CA PHE A 208 -9.13 16.23 3.45
C PHE A 208 -9.64 16.64 2.07
N GLU A 209 -10.77 17.34 1.99
CA GLU A 209 -11.33 17.84 0.73
C GLU A 209 -10.33 18.76 0.03
N HIS A 210 -9.76 19.73 0.75
CA HIS A 210 -8.78 20.66 0.21
C HIS A 210 -7.56 19.93 -0.38
N ASP A 211 -6.96 19.03 0.41
CA ASP A 211 -5.74 18.33 -0.01
C ASP A 211 -6.01 17.29 -1.10
N PHE A 212 -7.18 16.64 -1.11
CA PHE A 212 -7.55 15.71 -2.17
C PHE A 212 -7.88 16.42 -3.49
N ALA A 213 -8.54 17.59 -3.44
CA ALA A 213 -8.74 18.43 -4.64
C ALA A 213 -7.38 18.81 -5.26
N ARG A 214 -6.45 19.30 -4.44
CA ARG A 214 -5.07 19.58 -4.85
C ARG A 214 -4.34 18.34 -5.36
N PHE A 215 -4.53 17.20 -4.72
CA PHE A 215 -3.91 15.95 -5.16
C PHE A 215 -4.38 15.57 -6.56
N CYS A 216 -5.65 15.75 -6.90
CA CYS A 216 -6.22 15.47 -8.22
C CYS A 216 -6.04 16.59 -9.25
N ASP A 217 -5.43 17.72 -8.90
CA ASP A 217 -5.34 18.94 -9.72
C ASP A 217 -6.73 19.49 -10.13
N SER A 218 -7.71 19.44 -9.20
CA SER A 218 -9.06 20.01 -9.36
C SER A 218 -9.33 21.11 -8.33
N GLN A 219 -10.27 22.02 -8.62
CA GLN A 219 -10.59 23.15 -7.75
C GLN A 219 -11.38 22.74 -6.50
N PHE A 220 -12.31 21.78 -6.62
CA PHE A 220 -13.18 21.38 -5.53
C PHE A 220 -13.14 19.86 -5.32
N CYS A 221 -13.23 19.47 -4.05
CA CYS A 221 -13.52 18.10 -3.63
C CYS A 221 -14.68 18.15 -2.63
N ILE A 222 -15.58 17.17 -2.70
CA ILE A 222 -16.72 17.04 -1.81
C ILE A 222 -16.77 15.59 -1.32
N GLY A 223 -16.44 15.38 -0.04
CA GLY A 223 -16.46 14.07 0.61
C GLY A 223 -17.88 13.54 0.80
N VAL A 224 -18.12 12.28 0.45
CA VAL A 224 -19.42 11.63 0.53
C VAL A 224 -19.30 10.22 1.13
N GLY A 225 -20.43 9.57 1.36
CA GLY A 225 -20.48 8.28 2.06
C GLY A 225 -19.88 7.10 1.29
N SER A 226 -19.86 7.14 -0.05
CA SER A 226 -19.34 6.04 -0.89
C SER A 226 -19.00 6.49 -2.31
N GLY A 227 -18.33 5.64 -3.09
CA GLY A 227 -18.12 5.87 -4.53
C GLY A 227 -19.42 5.86 -5.34
N THR A 228 -20.41 5.05 -4.93
CA THR A 228 -21.74 5.03 -5.56
C THR A 228 -22.46 6.37 -5.35
N ASP A 229 -22.42 6.91 -4.13
CA ASP A 229 -22.98 8.22 -3.82
C ASP A 229 -22.24 9.33 -4.55
N ALA A 230 -20.91 9.21 -4.72
CA ALA A 230 -20.11 10.16 -5.48
C ALA A 230 -20.59 10.23 -6.94
N LEU A 231 -20.72 9.10 -7.63
CA LEU A 231 -21.26 9.07 -8.99
C LEU A 231 -22.70 9.58 -9.05
N ARG A 232 -23.57 9.11 -8.14
CA ARG A 232 -24.99 9.49 -8.11
C ARG A 232 -25.14 11.00 -7.94
N PHE A 233 -24.43 11.60 -6.97
CA PHE A 233 -24.54 13.04 -6.72
C PHE A 233 -23.88 13.86 -7.83
N ALA A 234 -22.78 13.39 -8.43
CA ALA A 234 -22.20 14.03 -9.61
C ALA A 234 -23.20 14.07 -10.78
N LEU A 235 -23.90 12.96 -11.05
CA LEU A 235 -24.93 12.88 -12.09
C LEU A 235 -26.10 13.82 -11.83
N ILE A 236 -26.66 13.81 -10.61
CA ILE A 236 -27.78 14.69 -10.23
C ILE A 236 -27.35 16.16 -10.33
N ALA A 237 -26.17 16.51 -9.79
CA ALA A 237 -25.66 17.88 -9.78
C ALA A 237 -25.33 18.41 -11.18
N ALA A 238 -24.81 17.53 -12.06
CA ALA A 238 -24.56 17.83 -13.47
C ALA A 238 -25.84 18.03 -14.28
N GLY A 239 -27.00 17.60 -13.75
CA GLY A 239 -28.32 17.91 -14.30
C GLY A 239 -28.97 16.77 -15.08
N ILE A 240 -28.58 15.51 -14.82
CA ILE A 240 -29.24 14.34 -15.39
C ILE A 240 -30.73 14.36 -15.04
N GLN A 241 -31.58 14.20 -16.04
CA GLN A 241 -33.03 14.16 -15.89
C GLN A 241 -33.55 12.72 -15.93
N SER A 242 -34.77 12.52 -15.42
CA SER A 242 -35.40 11.21 -15.45
C SER A 242 -35.53 10.67 -16.87
N GLY A 243 -34.98 9.48 -17.10
CA GLY A 243 -34.98 8.79 -18.39
C GLY A 243 -33.92 9.28 -19.39
N ASP A 244 -33.06 10.23 -19.03
CA ASP A 244 -31.87 10.54 -19.82
C ASP A 244 -30.98 9.29 -19.92
N ILE A 245 -30.44 9.03 -21.10
CA ILE A 245 -29.49 7.94 -21.34
C ILE A 245 -28.10 8.40 -20.93
N VAL A 246 -27.42 7.54 -20.17
CA VAL A 246 -26.02 7.71 -19.77
C VAL A 246 -25.22 6.51 -20.28
N LEU A 247 -24.22 6.79 -21.12
CA LEU A 247 -23.38 5.77 -21.75
C LEU A 247 -22.26 5.34 -20.81
N THR A 248 -22.06 4.03 -20.64
CA THR A 248 -20.89 3.47 -19.93
C THR A 248 -20.50 2.14 -20.56
N VAL A 249 -19.62 1.37 -19.92
CA VAL A 249 -19.18 0.06 -20.40
C VAL A 249 -19.87 -1.08 -19.63
N PRO A 250 -20.13 -2.24 -20.24
CA PRO A 250 -20.72 -3.36 -19.53
C PRO A 250 -19.68 -4.13 -18.69
N LEU A 251 -18.38 -4.00 -18.97
CA LEU A 251 -17.31 -4.47 -18.09
C LEU A 251 -16.93 -3.38 -17.08
N THR A 252 -17.76 -3.18 -16.06
CA THR A 252 -17.47 -2.34 -14.89
C THR A 252 -18.17 -2.90 -13.65
N PHE A 253 -17.92 -2.31 -12.47
CA PHE A 253 -18.64 -2.65 -11.27
C PHE A 253 -20.09 -2.17 -11.35
N ILE A 254 -21.03 -2.95 -10.80
CA ILE A 254 -22.45 -2.64 -10.85
C ILE A 254 -22.81 -1.27 -10.27
N ALA A 255 -22.02 -0.77 -9.30
CA ALA A 255 -22.20 0.55 -8.69
C ALA A 255 -22.22 1.69 -9.72
N THR A 256 -21.47 1.59 -10.83
CA THR A 256 -21.48 2.61 -11.89
C THR A 256 -22.89 2.77 -12.48
N THR A 257 -23.53 1.64 -12.83
CA THR A 257 -24.88 1.60 -13.41
C THR A 257 -26.01 1.78 -12.39
N GLU A 258 -25.80 1.38 -11.14
CA GLU A 258 -26.71 1.68 -10.03
C GLU A 258 -26.79 3.19 -9.80
N ALA A 259 -25.65 3.89 -9.79
CA ALA A 259 -25.59 5.33 -9.64
C ALA A 259 -26.34 6.06 -10.78
N ILE A 260 -26.19 5.58 -12.03
CA ILE A 260 -26.98 6.09 -13.17
C ILE A 260 -28.48 5.93 -12.90
N SER A 261 -28.91 4.73 -12.55
CA SER A 261 -30.32 4.41 -12.34
C SER A 261 -30.92 5.19 -11.16
N GLN A 262 -30.19 5.30 -10.06
CA GLN A 262 -30.60 6.03 -8.86
C GLN A 262 -30.59 7.55 -9.05
N ALA A 263 -29.79 8.09 -9.97
CA ALA A 263 -29.87 9.48 -10.41
C ALA A 263 -31.07 9.75 -11.34
N GLY A 264 -31.87 8.72 -11.66
CA GLY A 264 -33.01 8.78 -12.56
C GLY A 264 -32.66 8.55 -14.04
N GLY A 265 -31.39 8.38 -14.38
CA GLY A 265 -30.94 8.06 -15.73
C GLY A 265 -31.19 6.60 -16.10
N ARG A 266 -31.01 6.28 -17.38
CA ARG A 266 -31.00 4.90 -17.90
C ARG A 266 -29.59 4.58 -18.41
N PRO A 267 -28.93 3.53 -17.89
CA PRO A 267 -27.65 3.09 -18.45
C PRO A 267 -27.87 2.49 -19.85
N ASP A 268 -26.94 2.81 -20.74
CA ASP A 268 -26.77 2.17 -22.04
C ASP A 268 -25.26 1.91 -22.22
N PHE A 269 -24.91 0.94 -23.05
CA PHE A 269 -23.58 0.35 -23.06
C PHE A 269 -22.85 0.56 -24.38
N VAL A 270 -21.56 0.84 -24.25
CA VAL A 270 -20.57 0.85 -25.32
C VAL A 270 -19.51 -0.19 -24.94
N ASP A 271 -19.07 -1.02 -25.89
CA ASP A 271 -18.09 -2.06 -25.59
C ASP A 271 -16.71 -1.47 -25.22
N ILE A 272 -15.88 -2.30 -24.60
CA ILE A 272 -14.51 -1.96 -24.21
C ILE A 272 -13.52 -2.15 -25.35
N ASP A 273 -12.36 -1.52 -25.22
CA ASP A 273 -11.17 -1.91 -25.96
C ASP A 273 -10.57 -3.18 -25.30
N PRO A 274 -10.35 -4.28 -26.04
CA PRO A 274 -9.96 -5.57 -25.48
C PRO A 274 -8.53 -5.61 -24.92
N ARG A 275 -7.73 -4.56 -25.13
CA ARG A 275 -6.35 -4.45 -24.62
C ARG A 275 -6.28 -3.70 -23.30
N SER A 276 -7.09 -2.65 -23.16
CA SER A 276 -7.12 -1.77 -21.98
C SER A 276 -8.22 -2.13 -20.98
N TYR A 277 -9.28 -2.81 -21.43
CA TYR A 277 -10.51 -3.05 -20.68
C TYR A 277 -11.29 -1.78 -20.31
N THR A 278 -10.93 -0.66 -20.92
CA THR A 278 -11.61 0.63 -20.76
C THR A 278 -12.50 0.91 -21.97
N MET A 279 -13.36 1.94 -21.89
CA MET A 279 -14.25 2.31 -22.99
C MET A 279 -13.49 2.54 -24.29
N ASP A 280 -13.94 1.90 -25.39
CA ASP A 280 -13.38 2.12 -26.72
C ASP A 280 -13.98 3.42 -27.33
N PRO A 281 -13.16 4.46 -27.59
CA PRO A 281 -13.65 5.71 -28.17
C PRO A 281 -14.27 5.53 -29.57
N GLN A 282 -13.80 4.57 -30.36
CA GLN A 282 -14.37 4.28 -31.68
C GLN A 282 -15.77 3.68 -31.55
N LYS A 283 -15.99 2.81 -30.56
CA LYS A 283 -17.32 2.25 -30.27
C LYS A 283 -18.27 3.33 -29.74
N LEU A 284 -17.77 4.27 -28.93
CA LEU A 284 -18.56 5.41 -28.45
C LEU A 284 -19.00 6.29 -29.62
N LEU A 285 -18.06 6.64 -30.52
CA LEU A 285 -18.36 7.41 -31.71
C LEU A 285 -19.39 6.69 -32.60
N HIS A 286 -19.18 5.39 -32.83
CA HIS A 286 -20.09 4.56 -33.60
C HIS A 286 -21.50 4.53 -32.99
N TYR A 287 -21.63 4.40 -31.67
CA TYR A 287 -22.92 4.48 -30.98
C TYR A 287 -23.60 5.83 -31.25
N ALA A 288 -22.88 6.94 -31.06
CA ALA A 288 -23.42 8.28 -31.26
C ALA A 288 -23.88 8.52 -32.72
N GLU A 289 -23.16 8.00 -33.70
CA GLU A 289 -23.48 8.19 -35.12
C GLU A 289 -24.59 7.25 -35.62
N THR A 290 -24.65 6.01 -35.11
CA THR A 290 -25.57 4.98 -35.63
C THR A 290 -26.84 4.81 -34.80
N GLN A 291 -26.73 4.88 -33.47
CA GLN A 291 -27.87 4.67 -32.56
C GLN A 291 -28.58 5.97 -32.22
N CYS A 292 -27.99 7.11 -32.55
CA CYS A 292 -28.55 8.41 -32.18
C CYS A 292 -28.74 9.33 -33.40
N VAL A 293 -29.50 10.40 -33.17
CA VAL A 293 -29.71 11.51 -34.10
C VAL A 293 -29.69 12.82 -33.29
N VAL A 294 -29.19 13.90 -33.88
CA VAL A 294 -29.29 15.22 -33.27
C VAL A 294 -30.70 15.76 -33.51
N ASP A 295 -31.41 16.06 -32.44
CA ASP A 295 -32.72 16.68 -32.52
C ASP A 295 -32.60 18.14 -32.99
N ALA A 296 -33.26 18.48 -34.10
CA ALA A 296 -33.11 19.80 -34.73
C ALA A 296 -33.67 20.95 -33.90
N GLY A 297 -34.63 20.68 -32.99
CA GLY A 297 -35.23 21.71 -32.14
C GLY A 297 -34.40 22.04 -30.90
N THR A 298 -33.83 21.02 -30.26
CA THR A 298 -33.09 21.15 -29.00
C THR A 298 -31.58 21.10 -29.16
N GLY A 299 -31.07 20.62 -30.31
CA GLY A 299 -29.65 20.37 -30.54
C GLY A 299 -29.08 19.20 -29.74
N ARG A 300 -29.91 18.45 -29.00
CA ARG A 300 -29.45 17.33 -28.15
C ARG A 300 -29.31 16.05 -28.96
N LEU A 301 -28.35 15.22 -28.57
CA LEU A 301 -28.26 13.85 -29.07
C LEU A 301 -29.43 13.03 -28.50
N VAL A 302 -30.19 12.35 -29.35
CA VAL A 302 -31.36 11.56 -28.96
C VAL A 302 -31.22 10.15 -29.54
N HIS A 303 -31.43 9.15 -28.70
CA HIS A 303 -31.41 7.75 -29.13
C HIS A 303 -32.59 7.46 -30.07
N ARG A 304 -32.30 6.80 -31.20
CA ARG A 304 -33.24 6.64 -32.32
C ARG A 304 -34.50 5.86 -31.94
N VAL A 305 -34.34 4.79 -31.16
CA VAL A 305 -35.44 3.87 -30.82
C VAL A 305 -36.24 4.38 -29.63
N SER A 306 -35.58 4.69 -28.52
CA SER A 306 -36.26 5.11 -27.29
C SER A 306 -36.73 6.57 -27.30
N ARG A 307 -36.20 7.38 -28.24
CA ARG A 307 -36.47 8.82 -28.35
C ARG A 307 -36.10 9.59 -27.08
N LYS A 308 -35.21 9.04 -26.27
CA LYS A 308 -34.70 9.66 -25.05
C LYS A 308 -33.39 10.42 -25.32
N PRO A 309 -33.15 11.56 -24.67
CA PRO A 309 -31.88 12.28 -24.79
C PRO A 309 -30.71 11.42 -24.27
N VAL A 310 -29.60 11.43 -24.99
CA VAL A 310 -28.30 10.92 -24.53
C VAL A 310 -27.54 12.12 -24.00
N THR A 311 -27.18 12.07 -22.72
CA THR A 311 -26.84 13.29 -21.98
C THR A 311 -25.46 13.24 -21.32
N ALA A 312 -24.98 12.05 -21.00
CA ALA A 312 -23.67 11.88 -20.40
C ALA A 312 -22.99 10.57 -20.82
N VAL A 313 -21.68 10.55 -20.63
CA VAL A 313 -20.82 9.37 -20.72
C VAL A 313 -20.03 9.23 -19.42
N ILE A 314 -19.94 8.00 -18.92
CA ILE A 314 -19.13 7.63 -17.75
C ILE A 314 -18.01 6.70 -18.21
N PRO A 315 -16.84 7.24 -18.58
CA PRO A 315 -15.64 6.42 -18.73
C PRO A 315 -15.18 5.90 -17.36
N VAL A 316 -14.84 4.61 -17.30
CA VAL A 316 -14.38 3.97 -16.07
C VAL A 316 -12.88 3.71 -16.17
N HIS A 317 -12.12 4.28 -15.23
CA HIS A 317 -10.67 4.07 -15.13
C HIS A 317 -10.36 2.73 -14.45
N LEU A 318 -10.72 1.65 -15.13
CA LEU A 318 -10.77 0.30 -14.60
C LEU A 318 -9.38 -0.23 -14.25
N TYR A 319 -9.27 -0.95 -13.13
CA TYR A 319 -8.05 -1.55 -12.58
C TYR A 319 -6.93 -0.54 -12.24
N GLY A 320 -7.24 0.75 -12.21
CA GLY A 320 -6.27 1.81 -11.98
C GLY A 320 -5.59 2.31 -13.26
N ARG A 321 -6.15 1.95 -14.42
CA ARG A 321 -5.72 2.43 -15.72
C ARG A 321 -6.63 3.55 -16.23
N PRO A 322 -6.10 4.72 -16.62
CA PRO A 322 -6.86 5.77 -17.28
C PRO A 322 -7.45 5.31 -18.63
N VAL A 323 -8.62 5.84 -18.97
CA VAL A 323 -9.23 5.68 -20.30
C VAL A 323 -8.50 6.63 -21.26
N ASP A 324 -8.51 6.36 -22.57
CA ASP A 324 -8.02 7.33 -23.55
C ASP A 324 -8.95 8.56 -23.62
N MET A 325 -8.65 9.59 -22.82
CA MET A 325 -9.59 10.68 -22.54
C MET A 325 -9.69 11.72 -23.65
N ASP A 326 -8.62 12.02 -24.40
CA ASP A 326 -8.65 13.05 -25.44
C ASP A 326 -9.75 12.75 -26.50
N PRO A 327 -9.85 11.52 -27.06
CA PRO A 327 -10.92 11.18 -28.00
C PRO A 327 -12.32 11.19 -27.36
N ILE A 328 -12.45 10.71 -26.11
CA ILE A 328 -13.75 10.70 -25.40
C ILE A 328 -14.25 12.14 -25.20
N LEU A 329 -13.37 13.06 -24.78
CA LEU A 329 -13.69 14.47 -24.60
C LEU A 329 -14.03 15.18 -25.92
N GLU A 330 -13.35 14.81 -27.02
CA GLU A 330 -13.67 15.33 -28.35
C GLU A 330 -15.07 14.89 -28.81
N ILE A 331 -15.40 13.60 -28.67
CA ILE A 331 -16.72 13.05 -28.99
C ILE A 331 -17.79 13.72 -28.12
N ALA A 332 -17.53 13.83 -26.81
CA ALA A 332 -18.45 14.47 -25.88
C ALA A 332 -18.70 15.94 -26.26
N THR A 333 -17.66 16.68 -26.65
CA THR A 333 -17.82 18.06 -27.16
C THR A 333 -18.64 18.09 -28.44
N ARG A 334 -18.34 17.22 -29.41
CA ARG A 334 -19.04 17.14 -30.71
C ARG A 334 -20.54 16.89 -30.56
N PHE A 335 -20.94 16.06 -29.59
CA PHE A 335 -22.33 15.67 -29.39
C PHE A 335 -22.99 16.30 -28.15
N ASN A 336 -22.33 17.28 -27.52
CA ASN A 336 -22.81 17.98 -26.32
C ASN A 336 -23.17 17.02 -25.17
N LEU A 337 -22.28 16.06 -24.90
CA LEU A 337 -22.39 15.11 -23.79
C LEU A 337 -21.56 15.58 -22.60
N MET A 338 -22.06 15.38 -21.39
CA MET A 338 -21.25 15.55 -20.19
C MET A 338 -20.37 14.32 -19.97
N VAL A 339 -19.12 14.53 -19.56
CA VAL A 339 -18.23 13.44 -19.12
C VAL A 339 -18.18 13.43 -17.60
N ILE A 340 -18.52 12.31 -16.97
CA ILE A 340 -18.33 12.10 -15.52
C ILE A 340 -17.39 10.91 -15.35
N GLU A 341 -16.20 11.12 -14.82
CA GLU A 341 -15.22 10.04 -14.65
C GLU A 341 -15.65 9.12 -13.50
N ASP A 342 -15.63 7.81 -13.72
CA ASP A 342 -15.56 6.83 -12.62
C ASP A 342 -14.08 6.53 -12.35
N ALA A 343 -13.55 7.22 -11.34
CA ALA A 343 -12.17 7.13 -10.89
C ALA A 343 -12.00 6.25 -9.65
N CYS A 344 -13.03 5.47 -9.28
CA CYS A 344 -13.06 4.68 -8.04
C CYS A 344 -11.95 3.63 -7.92
N GLN A 345 -11.20 3.35 -9.00
CA GLN A 345 -10.07 2.41 -9.01
C GLN A 345 -8.74 3.10 -9.38
N ALA A 346 -8.69 4.42 -9.59
CA ALA A 346 -7.57 5.08 -10.27
C ALA A 346 -6.99 6.30 -9.52
N HIS A 347 -7.00 6.26 -8.19
CA HIS A 347 -6.44 7.29 -7.32
C HIS A 347 -4.97 7.61 -7.65
N GLY A 348 -4.72 8.76 -8.29
CA GLY A 348 -3.37 9.20 -8.66
C GLY A 348 -2.83 8.60 -9.96
N ALA A 349 -3.68 7.97 -10.76
CA ALA A 349 -3.30 7.60 -12.13
C ALA A 349 -3.19 8.84 -13.01
N GLU A 350 -2.31 8.80 -14.00
CA GLU A 350 -2.06 9.95 -14.88
C GLU A 350 -2.24 9.56 -16.35
N TYR A 351 -2.88 10.45 -17.09
CA TYR A 351 -3.10 10.39 -18.53
C TYR A 351 -2.30 11.51 -19.20
N PHE A 352 -1.45 11.18 -20.17
CA PHE A 352 -0.77 12.19 -20.98
C PHE A 352 -1.69 12.65 -22.10
N SER A 353 -2.27 13.85 -21.94
CA SER A 353 -3.07 14.47 -23.00
C SER A 353 -2.13 14.94 -24.10
N LYS A 354 -2.30 14.37 -25.30
CA LYS A 354 -1.58 14.80 -26.49
C LYS A 354 -2.10 16.14 -27.00
N LYS A 355 -3.37 16.43 -26.74
CA LYS A 355 -4.01 17.71 -27.08
C LYS A 355 -3.47 18.86 -26.23
N GLU A 356 -3.33 18.66 -24.93
CA GLU A 356 -2.82 19.69 -24.01
C GLU A 356 -1.29 19.60 -23.80
N TRP A 357 -0.65 18.55 -24.33
CA TRP A 357 0.77 18.25 -24.20
C TRP A 357 1.26 18.24 -22.74
N ARG A 358 0.49 17.61 -21.85
CA ARG A 358 0.80 17.51 -20.43
C ARG A 358 0.18 16.27 -19.79
N TRP A 359 0.77 15.83 -18.68
CA TRP A 359 0.14 14.87 -17.78
C TRP A 359 -1.06 15.52 -17.08
N LYS A 360 -2.16 14.79 -17.03
CA LYS A 360 -3.37 15.13 -16.27
C LYS A 360 -3.65 13.98 -15.31
N LYS A 361 -4.03 14.30 -14.09
CA LYS A 361 -4.44 13.29 -13.13
C LYS A 361 -5.88 12.87 -13.39
N VAL A 362 -6.14 11.58 -13.27
CA VAL A 362 -7.51 11.06 -13.21
C VAL A 362 -8.27 11.80 -12.12
N GLY A 363 -9.47 12.28 -12.46
CA GLY A 363 -10.29 13.09 -11.57
C GLY A 363 -10.42 14.57 -11.97
N SER A 364 -9.74 15.00 -13.03
CA SER A 364 -9.64 16.43 -13.44
C SER A 364 -9.97 16.68 -14.91
N MET A 365 -10.50 15.68 -15.63
CA MET A 365 -10.62 15.71 -17.08
C MET A 365 -12.07 15.88 -17.54
N GLY A 366 -13.03 15.32 -16.80
CA GLY A 366 -14.46 15.47 -17.05
C GLY A 366 -15.08 16.70 -16.37
N ARG A 367 -16.41 16.77 -16.42
CA ARG A 367 -17.20 17.75 -15.67
C ARG A 367 -17.15 17.50 -14.16
N ALA A 368 -17.06 16.24 -13.77
CA ALA A 368 -16.85 15.79 -12.41
C ALA A 368 -16.22 14.39 -12.43
N ALA A 369 -15.66 13.95 -11.31
CA ALA A 369 -15.15 12.61 -11.16
C ALA A 369 -15.49 12.04 -9.78
N ALA A 370 -15.81 10.75 -9.74
CA ALA A 370 -16.16 10.06 -8.52
C ALA A 370 -15.03 9.14 -8.06
N PHE A 371 -14.77 9.18 -6.75
CA PHE A 371 -13.81 8.32 -6.08
C PHE A 371 -14.48 7.51 -4.99
N SER A 372 -14.01 6.27 -4.83
CA SER A 372 -14.36 5.39 -3.72
C SER A 372 -13.15 5.24 -2.83
N PHE A 373 -13.36 5.38 -1.54
CA PHE A 373 -12.34 5.10 -0.54
C PHE A 373 -12.70 3.84 0.27
N TYR A 374 -13.37 2.88 -0.36
CA TYR A 374 -13.58 1.55 0.23
C TYR A 374 -12.23 0.97 0.68
N PRO A 375 -12.14 0.17 1.77
CA PRO A 375 -10.85 -0.18 2.38
C PRO A 375 -9.83 -0.83 1.44
N GLY A 376 -10.32 -1.56 0.42
CA GLY A 376 -9.47 -2.22 -0.59
C GLY A 376 -8.91 -1.32 -1.70
N LYS A 377 -9.29 -0.03 -1.77
CA LYS A 377 -8.83 0.90 -2.81
C LYS A 377 -7.39 1.36 -2.56
N ASN A 378 -6.74 1.90 -3.60
CA ASN A 378 -5.38 2.45 -3.49
C ASN A 378 -5.27 3.49 -2.36
N LEU A 379 -6.31 4.30 -2.18
CA LEU A 379 -6.55 5.12 -1.00
C LEU A 379 -7.81 4.63 -0.28
N GLY A 380 -7.64 3.71 0.67
CA GLY A 380 -8.76 3.11 1.40
C GLY A 380 -8.96 3.69 2.80
N ALA A 381 -10.21 3.99 3.16
CA ALA A 381 -10.64 4.34 4.51
C ALA A 381 -10.65 3.10 5.42
N CYS A 382 -11.04 3.27 6.68
CA CYS A 382 -11.35 2.17 7.60
C CYS A 382 -12.88 1.98 7.69
N GLY A 383 -13.57 2.02 6.56
CA GLY A 383 -15.02 1.99 6.42
C GLY A 383 -15.45 2.37 5.00
N GLU A 384 -16.72 2.74 4.83
CA GLU A 384 -17.23 3.33 3.60
C GLU A 384 -16.87 4.82 3.51
N ALA A 385 -16.49 5.26 2.32
CA ALA A 385 -16.21 6.66 2.02
C ALA A 385 -16.10 6.87 0.50
N GLY A 386 -16.32 8.09 0.05
CA GLY A 386 -16.09 8.53 -1.32
C GLY A 386 -15.87 10.03 -1.41
N ALA A 387 -15.59 10.52 -2.62
CA ALA A 387 -15.53 11.94 -2.91
C ALA A 387 -15.88 12.23 -4.36
N VAL A 388 -16.32 13.46 -4.63
CA VAL A 388 -16.43 14.01 -5.98
C VAL A 388 -15.40 15.12 -6.14
N THR A 389 -14.63 15.10 -7.22
CA THR A 389 -13.82 16.24 -7.67
C THR A 389 -14.47 16.94 -8.86
N THR A 390 -14.32 18.25 -8.96
CA THR A 390 -14.91 19.07 -10.02
C THR A 390 -14.28 20.46 -10.05
N ASP A 391 -14.23 21.06 -11.24
CA ASP A 391 -13.90 22.48 -11.42
C ASP A 391 -15.15 23.36 -11.59
N ASP A 392 -16.33 22.75 -11.71
CA ASP A 392 -17.63 23.42 -11.79
C ASP A 392 -18.15 23.72 -10.36
N GLU A 393 -18.16 25.00 -10.00
CA GLU A 393 -18.60 25.50 -8.69
C GLU A 393 -20.07 25.18 -8.42
N ASP A 394 -20.93 25.21 -9.43
CA ASP A 394 -22.36 24.91 -9.28
C ASP A 394 -22.57 23.42 -9.01
N VAL A 395 -21.81 22.55 -9.68
CA VAL A 395 -21.79 21.12 -9.36
C VAL A 395 -21.31 20.90 -7.92
N ALA A 396 -20.20 21.53 -7.52
CA ALA A 396 -19.68 21.42 -6.16
C ALA A 396 -20.72 21.87 -5.10
N ARG A 397 -21.36 23.02 -5.33
CA ARG A 397 -22.40 23.58 -4.44
C ARG A 397 -23.59 22.64 -4.32
N LYS A 398 -24.10 22.11 -5.44
CA LYS A 398 -25.21 21.15 -5.43
C LYS A 398 -24.87 19.87 -4.70
N ILE A 399 -23.66 19.33 -4.88
CA ILE A 399 -23.25 18.09 -4.18
C ILE A 399 -23.17 18.32 -2.67
N ARG A 400 -22.64 19.46 -2.22
CA ARG A 400 -22.61 19.82 -0.78
C ARG A 400 -24.00 19.85 -0.17
N MET A 401 -24.99 20.36 -0.90
CA MET A 401 -26.40 20.31 -0.48
C MET A 401 -26.92 18.87 -0.53
N LEU A 402 -26.75 18.15 -1.64
CA LEU A 402 -27.23 16.78 -1.82
C LEU A 402 -26.75 15.83 -0.73
N ARG A 403 -25.49 15.91 -0.31
CA ARG A 403 -24.97 15.03 0.76
C ARG A 403 -25.52 15.33 2.15
N ASP A 404 -26.09 16.52 2.35
CA ASP A 404 -26.55 17.03 3.65
C ASP A 404 -28.03 17.47 3.59
N HIS A 405 -28.91 16.56 3.17
CA HIS A 405 -30.37 16.76 3.14
C HIS A 405 -30.82 17.98 2.31
N GLY A 406 -30.07 18.36 1.27
CA GLY A 406 -30.37 19.52 0.43
C GLY A 406 -30.19 20.85 1.14
N GLN A 407 -29.46 20.84 2.26
CA GLN A 407 -29.32 21.97 3.16
C GLN A 407 -28.19 22.91 2.70
N LEU A 408 -28.51 24.18 2.46
CA LEU A 408 -27.50 25.23 2.20
C LEU A 408 -27.06 25.91 3.51
N ARG A 409 -28.01 26.10 4.41
CA ARG A 409 -27.83 26.66 5.75
C ARG A 409 -28.62 25.81 6.73
N LYS A 410 -28.14 25.63 7.96
CA LYS A 410 -28.82 24.83 8.99
C LYS A 410 -30.33 25.11 9.05
N TYR A 411 -31.15 24.07 8.84
CA TYR A 411 -32.62 24.09 8.76
C TYR A 411 -33.26 24.75 7.52
N TYR A 412 -32.47 25.13 6.51
CA TYR A 412 -32.96 25.68 5.24
C TYR A 412 -32.53 24.77 4.09
N HIS A 413 -33.53 24.16 3.44
CA HIS A 413 -33.36 23.15 2.40
C HIS A 413 -33.82 23.73 1.06
N GLU A 414 -32.93 23.80 0.07
CA GLU A 414 -33.25 24.31 -1.28
C GLU A 414 -33.77 23.21 -2.21
N MET A 415 -33.41 21.97 -1.92
CA MET A 415 -33.83 20.79 -2.68
C MET A 415 -33.95 19.60 -1.75
N GLU A 416 -34.53 18.50 -2.24
CA GLU A 416 -34.41 17.22 -1.55
C GLU A 416 -32.99 16.68 -1.72
N GLY A 417 -32.43 16.18 -0.62
CA GLY A 417 -31.11 15.55 -0.61
C GLY A 417 -31.10 14.30 0.26
N TYR A 418 -29.90 13.89 0.63
CA TYR A 418 -29.61 12.60 1.24
C TYR A 418 -28.82 12.79 2.53
N ASN A 419 -28.70 11.73 3.32
CA ASN A 419 -27.64 11.61 4.30
C ASN A 419 -26.48 10.83 3.67
N GLY A 420 -25.62 11.53 2.93
CA GLY A 420 -24.52 10.93 2.17
C GLY A 420 -23.16 11.53 2.54
N ARG A 421 -22.98 11.93 3.81
CA ARG A 421 -21.79 12.63 4.30
C ARG A 421 -20.60 11.67 4.47
N LEU A 422 -19.39 12.20 4.33
CA LEU A 422 -18.16 11.53 4.78
C LEU A 422 -17.96 11.76 6.28
N ASP A 423 -17.76 10.69 7.04
CA ASP A 423 -17.45 10.78 8.47
C ASP A 423 -16.10 11.48 8.70
N ALA A 424 -16.02 12.32 9.73
CA ALA A 424 -14.80 13.06 10.07
C ALA A 424 -13.63 12.12 10.41
N LEU A 425 -13.93 10.99 11.06
CA LEU A 425 -12.95 9.94 11.35
C LEU A 425 -12.34 9.35 10.05
N GLN A 426 -13.19 9.05 9.07
CA GLN A 426 -12.71 8.49 7.80
C GLN A 426 -11.94 9.53 7.01
N ALA A 427 -12.39 10.78 6.97
CA ALA A 427 -11.64 11.88 6.36
C ALA A 427 -10.24 12.05 6.95
N ALA A 428 -10.09 12.04 8.27
CA ALA A 428 -8.79 12.17 8.92
C ALA A 428 -7.88 10.95 8.67
N ILE A 429 -8.44 9.73 8.64
CA ILE A 429 -7.69 8.52 8.24
C ILE A 429 -7.22 8.62 6.79
N LEU A 430 -8.10 9.05 5.89
CA LEU A 430 -7.78 9.24 4.48
C LEU A 430 -6.72 10.31 4.28
N HIS A 431 -6.77 11.40 5.05
CA HIS A 431 -5.78 12.47 5.02
C HIS A 431 -4.39 11.99 5.46
N ALA A 432 -4.30 11.15 6.49
CA ALA A 432 -3.04 10.49 6.86
C ALA A 432 -2.50 9.61 5.72
N LYS A 433 -3.36 8.79 5.13
CA LYS A 433 -2.99 7.87 4.04
C LYS A 433 -2.67 8.59 2.72
N LEU A 434 -3.30 9.73 2.43
CA LEU A 434 -3.09 10.51 1.22
C LEU A 434 -1.62 10.92 1.05
N ARG A 435 -0.94 11.22 2.16
CA ARG A 435 0.49 11.57 2.19
C ARG A 435 1.41 10.44 1.74
N ARG A 436 0.96 9.17 1.81
CA ARG A 436 1.71 7.98 1.40
C ARG A 436 1.25 7.42 0.06
N LEU A 437 0.14 7.93 -0.50
CA LEU A 437 -0.48 7.37 -1.70
C LEU A 437 0.46 7.31 -2.91
N SER A 438 1.23 8.37 -3.16
CA SER A 438 2.17 8.41 -4.29
C SER A 438 3.26 7.34 -4.17
N GLU A 439 3.81 7.15 -2.97
CA GLU A 439 4.80 6.11 -2.67
C GLU A 439 4.20 4.71 -2.83
N TRP A 440 3.00 4.48 -2.31
CA TRP A 440 2.30 3.19 -2.44
C TRP A 440 1.93 2.85 -3.88
N ASN A 441 1.50 3.84 -4.66
CA ASN A 441 1.23 3.68 -6.08
C ASN A 441 2.51 3.34 -6.86
N GLU A 442 3.64 3.95 -6.52
CA GLU A 442 4.93 3.60 -7.13
C GLU A 442 5.33 2.16 -6.80
N GLY A 443 5.20 1.74 -5.54
CA GLY A 443 5.44 0.34 -5.15
C GLY A 443 4.55 -0.67 -5.90
N ARG A 444 3.32 -0.28 -6.27
CA ARG A 444 2.45 -1.10 -7.14
C ARG A 444 2.97 -1.15 -8.58
N ARG A 445 3.47 -0.04 -9.14
CA ARG A 445 4.05 0.00 -10.49
C ARG A 445 5.32 -0.84 -10.58
N GLU A 446 6.20 -0.73 -9.59
CA GLU A 446 7.41 -1.55 -9.50
C GLU A 446 7.07 -3.04 -9.44
N ALA A 447 6.07 -3.41 -8.62
CA ALA A 447 5.60 -4.79 -8.55
C ALA A 447 4.97 -5.26 -9.88
N ALA A 448 4.19 -4.41 -10.57
CA ALA A 448 3.61 -4.73 -11.86
C ALA A 448 4.68 -4.93 -12.96
N ALA A 449 5.73 -4.09 -12.97
CA ALA A 449 6.88 -4.24 -13.85
C ALA A 449 7.63 -5.56 -13.57
N ARG A 450 7.84 -5.89 -12.30
CA ARG A 450 8.46 -7.16 -11.90
C ARG A 450 7.67 -8.38 -12.35
N TYR A 451 6.33 -8.34 -12.28
CA TYR A 451 5.51 -9.42 -12.82
C TYR A 451 5.74 -9.61 -14.32
N ARG A 452 5.82 -8.50 -15.09
CA ARG A 452 6.11 -8.56 -16.53
C ARG A 452 7.44 -9.27 -16.79
N GLU A 453 8.51 -8.85 -16.11
CA GLU A 453 9.84 -9.45 -16.24
C GLU A 453 9.84 -10.95 -15.90
N LEU A 454 9.12 -11.35 -14.84
CA LEU A 454 8.99 -12.75 -14.43
C LEU A 454 8.22 -13.59 -15.46
N PHE A 455 7.10 -13.07 -16.00
CA PHE A 455 6.32 -13.77 -17.02
C PHE A 455 7.05 -13.91 -18.35
N ASP A 456 7.75 -12.86 -18.78
CA ASP A 456 8.59 -12.87 -19.98
C ASP A 456 9.70 -13.93 -19.85
N SER A 457 10.33 -14.02 -18.67
CA SER A 457 11.36 -15.01 -18.38
C SER A 457 10.82 -16.44 -18.34
N ALA A 458 9.58 -16.63 -17.89
CA ALA A 458 8.95 -17.94 -17.77
C ALA A 458 8.32 -18.44 -19.09
N SER A 459 8.26 -17.61 -20.14
CA SER A 459 7.51 -17.92 -21.37
C SER A 459 6.06 -18.36 -21.09
N ALA A 460 5.46 -17.83 -20.03
CA ALA A 460 4.11 -18.21 -19.62
C ALA A 460 3.10 -17.73 -20.66
N ALA A 461 2.19 -18.60 -21.09
CA ALA A 461 1.15 -18.30 -22.07
C ALA A 461 -0.01 -17.48 -21.48
N LEU A 462 0.29 -16.38 -20.78
CA LEU A 462 -0.70 -15.45 -20.25
C LEU A 462 -0.60 -14.10 -20.95
N LYS A 463 -1.76 -13.50 -21.24
CA LYS A 463 -1.78 -12.08 -21.64
C LYS A 463 -1.73 -11.23 -20.37
N VAL A 464 -0.69 -10.43 -20.25
CA VAL A 464 -0.46 -9.52 -19.12
C VAL A 464 -0.90 -8.08 -19.46
N PRO A 465 -1.24 -7.24 -18.47
CA PRO A 465 -1.53 -5.83 -18.72
C PRO A 465 -0.34 -5.11 -19.37
N GLU A 466 -0.57 -4.30 -20.40
CA GLU A 466 0.44 -3.43 -21.00
C GLU A 466 -0.03 -1.98 -21.06
N ASP A 467 0.73 -1.07 -20.46
CA ASP A 467 0.43 0.35 -20.50
C ASP A 467 1.21 1.03 -21.63
N PRO A 468 0.55 1.81 -22.49
CA PRO A 468 1.24 2.64 -23.47
C PRO A 468 1.89 3.86 -22.79
N ASP A 469 2.84 4.50 -23.46
CA ASP A 469 3.63 5.62 -22.91
C ASP A 469 2.81 6.81 -22.41
N TRP A 470 1.56 6.95 -22.84
CA TRP A 470 0.63 7.99 -22.41
C TRP A 470 -0.15 7.64 -21.12
N VAL A 471 0.08 6.46 -20.53
CA VAL A 471 -0.57 5.98 -19.31
C VAL A 471 0.44 5.83 -18.18
N ARG A 472 0.08 6.33 -17.00
CA ARG A 472 0.69 5.93 -15.73
C ARG A 472 -0.38 5.31 -14.83
N SER A 473 -0.57 4.01 -14.98
CA SER A 473 -1.50 3.24 -14.15
C SER A 473 -1.03 3.20 -12.70
N VAL A 474 -2.00 3.03 -11.79
CA VAL A 474 -1.75 2.80 -10.35
C VAL A 474 -2.02 1.36 -9.94
N TYR A 475 -2.37 0.50 -10.89
CA TYR A 475 -2.57 -0.94 -10.72
C TYR A 475 -3.35 -1.27 -9.44
N HIS A 476 -4.59 -0.76 -9.36
CA HIS A 476 -5.51 -1.20 -8.32
C HIS A 476 -5.66 -2.73 -8.36
N LEU A 477 -5.66 -3.28 -9.58
CA LEU A 477 -5.66 -4.71 -9.85
C LEU A 477 -4.62 -5.02 -10.93
N TYR A 478 -3.89 -6.14 -10.75
CA TYR A 478 -3.04 -6.70 -11.81
C TYR A 478 -3.79 -7.85 -12.48
N VAL A 479 -4.37 -7.60 -13.65
CA VAL A 479 -5.33 -8.50 -14.30
C VAL A 479 -4.71 -9.22 -15.50
N VAL A 480 -4.50 -10.52 -15.40
CA VAL A 480 -4.06 -11.37 -16.51
C VAL A 480 -5.27 -12.02 -17.19
N ARG A 481 -5.09 -12.52 -18.41
CA ARG A 481 -6.09 -13.36 -19.09
C ARG A 481 -5.57 -14.78 -19.28
N ALA A 482 -6.41 -15.75 -18.92
CA ALA A 482 -6.16 -17.18 -19.07
C ALA A 482 -7.37 -17.85 -19.75
N LEU A 483 -7.13 -18.75 -20.70
CA LEU A 483 -8.20 -19.49 -21.39
C LEU A 483 -8.97 -20.40 -20.42
N ASP A 484 -8.27 -21.13 -19.55
CA ASP A 484 -8.86 -21.87 -18.42
C ASP A 484 -8.72 -21.06 -17.12
N ARG A 485 -9.45 -19.95 -17.06
CA ARG A 485 -9.42 -19.02 -15.91
C ARG A 485 -9.81 -19.70 -14.61
N ASP A 486 -10.89 -20.48 -14.63
CA ASP A 486 -11.44 -21.14 -13.43
C ASP A 486 -10.51 -22.26 -12.94
N GLY A 487 -9.94 -23.04 -13.86
CA GLY A 487 -8.92 -24.05 -13.55
C GLY A 487 -7.67 -23.41 -12.94
N LEU A 488 -7.17 -22.32 -13.53
CA LEU A 488 -6.00 -21.59 -13.01
C LEU A 488 -6.28 -21.01 -11.63
N GLN A 489 -7.44 -20.38 -11.43
CA GLN A 489 -7.82 -19.84 -10.13
C GLN A 489 -7.83 -20.94 -9.05
N LYS A 490 -8.41 -22.11 -9.36
CA LYS A 490 -8.45 -23.25 -8.44
C LYS A 490 -7.04 -23.75 -8.11
N HIS A 491 -6.20 -23.90 -9.12
CA HIS A 491 -4.80 -24.32 -8.94
C HIS A 491 -4.02 -23.36 -8.02
N LEU A 492 -4.14 -22.05 -8.26
CA LEU A 492 -3.50 -21.04 -7.42
C LEU A 492 -4.03 -21.06 -5.98
N ALA A 493 -5.33 -21.25 -5.79
CA ALA A 493 -5.91 -21.38 -4.46
C ALA A 493 -5.36 -22.60 -3.70
N GLU A 494 -5.21 -23.75 -4.36
CA GLU A 494 -4.59 -24.96 -3.80
C GLU A 494 -3.11 -24.74 -3.43
N ALA A 495 -2.39 -23.90 -4.17
CA ALA A 495 -1.02 -23.47 -3.86
C ALA A 495 -0.91 -22.41 -2.76
N GLY A 496 -2.03 -21.97 -2.19
CA GLY A 496 -2.11 -20.94 -1.14
C GLY A 496 -2.04 -19.51 -1.67
N ILE A 497 -2.29 -19.28 -2.96
CA ILE A 497 -2.27 -17.96 -3.60
C ILE A 497 -3.70 -17.46 -3.79
N SER A 498 -4.04 -16.37 -3.11
CA SER A 498 -5.36 -15.74 -3.28
C SER A 498 -5.43 -14.94 -4.58
N THR A 499 -6.50 -15.12 -5.34
CA THR A 499 -6.78 -14.35 -6.57
C THR A 499 -8.20 -13.78 -6.54
N GLY A 500 -8.50 -12.86 -7.46
CA GLY A 500 -9.84 -12.28 -7.61
C GLY A 500 -10.34 -12.31 -9.04
N ILE A 501 -11.66 -12.16 -9.24
CA ILE A 501 -12.28 -12.02 -10.55
C ILE A 501 -13.12 -10.74 -10.56
N HIS A 502 -12.81 -9.83 -11.49
CA HIS A 502 -13.39 -8.48 -11.54
C HIS A 502 -13.78 -8.13 -12.97
N TYR A 503 -14.87 -8.62 -13.55
CA TYR A 503 -15.97 -9.35 -12.93
C TYR A 503 -16.35 -10.55 -13.80
N PRO A 504 -16.93 -11.62 -13.23
CA PRO A 504 -17.17 -12.86 -13.95
C PRO A 504 -18.31 -12.76 -14.98
N ILE A 505 -19.20 -11.77 -14.83
CA ILE A 505 -20.38 -11.58 -15.67
C ILE A 505 -20.48 -10.08 -16.01
N PRO A 506 -20.37 -9.69 -17.29
CA PRO A 506 -20.60 -8.32 -17.73
C PRO A 506 -22.02 -7.86 -17.39
N LEU A 507 -22.19 -6.56 -17.14
CA LEU A 507 -23.43 -6.00 -16.62
C LEU A 507 -24.64 -6.22 -17.55
N HIS A 508 -24.46 -6.21 -18.87
CA HIS A 508 -25.56 -6.46 -19.81
C HIS A 508 -26.15 -7.88 -19.72
N LEU A 509 -25.43 -8.83 -19.12
CA LEU A 509 -25.88 -10.21 -18.88
C LEU A 509 -26.35 -10.45 -17.44
N GLN A 510 -26.25 -9.44 -16.57
CA GLN A 510 -26.76 -9.56 -15.21
C GLN A 510 -28.29 -9.49 -15.21
N LYS A 511 -28.93 -10.29 -14.34
CA LYS A 511 -30.39 -10.27 -14.17
C LYS A 511 -30.93 -8.87 -13.84
N ALA A 512 -30.15 -8.06 -13.13
CA ALA A 512 -30.50 -6.68 -12.79
C ALA A 512 -30.74 -5.79 -14.01
N TYR A 513 -30.17 -6.15 -15.17
CA TYR A 513 -30.25 -5.37 -16.41
C TYR A 513 -30.95 -6.10 -17.55
N GLU A 514 -31.64 -7.22 -17.28
CA GLU A 514 -32.40 -7.98 -18.29
C GLU A 514 -33.43 -7.08 -19.02
N SER A 515 -34.03 -6.12 -18.31
CA SER A 515 -34.98 -5.16 -18.89
C SER A 515 -34.36 -4.18 -19.91
N LEU A 516 -33.03 -4.13 -20.03
CA LEU A 516 -32.38 -3.34 -21.08
C LEU A 516 -32.45 -4.03 -22.44
N GLY A 517 -32.70 -5.34 -22.48
CA GLY A 517 -32.93 -6.10 -23.72
C GLY A 517 -31.68 -6.54 -24.47
N TYR A 518 -30.50 -6.44 -23.85
CA TYR A 518 -29.27 -6.99 -24.43
C TYR A 518 -29.21 -8.51 -24.29
N LYS A 519 -28.39 -9.12 -25.14
CA LYS A 519 -28.12 -10.56 -25.17
C LYS A 519 -26.64 -10.83 -25.33
N LYS A 520 -26.24 -12.07 -25.06
CA LYS A 520 -24.88 -12.55 -25.34
C LYS A 520 -24.53 -12.31 -26.82
N GLY A 521 -23.35 -11.80 -27.07
CA GLY A 521 -22.84 -11.39 -28.38
C GLY A 521 -23.00 -9.91 -28.69
N ASP A 522 -23.76 -9.13 -27.91
CA ASP A 522 -23.91 -7.69 -28.14
C ASP A 522 -22.63 -6.90 -27.75
N PHE A 523 -21.86 -7.39 -26.77
CA PHE A 523 -20.60 -6.79 -26.30
C PHE A 523 -19.48 -7.84 -26.22
N PRO A 524 -19.01 -8.33 -27.38
CA PRO A 524 -18.10 -9.47 -27.43
C PRO A 524 -16.78 -9.24 -26.70
N ALA A 525 -16.22 -8.02 -26.71
CA ALA A 525 -14.95 -7.76 -26.04
C ALA A 525 -15.10 -7.84 -24.51
N SER A 526 -16.20 -7.29 -23.98
CA SER A 526 -16.55 -7.40 -22.56
C SER A 526 -16.84 -8.83 -22.13
N GLU A 527 -17.55 -9.60 -22.95
CA GLU A 527 -17.86 -11.02 -22.69
C GLU A 527 -16.61 -11.90 -22.68
N GLU A 528 -15.75 -11.73 -23.68
CA GLU A 528 -14.48 -12.44 -23.78
C GLU A 528 -13.59 -12.11 -22.58
N ALA A 529 -13.42 -10.83 -22.25
CA ALA A 529 -12.65 -10.40 -21.09
C ALA A 529 -13.18 -11.02 -19.79
N ALA A 530 -14.48 -10.92 -19.49
CA ALA A 530 -15.06 -11.47 -18.26
C ALA A 530 -14.84 -12.99 -18.09
N SER A 531 -14.81 -13.72 -19.20
CA SER A 531 -14.55 -15.17 -19.20
C SER A 531 -13.10 -15.55 -18.91
N GLU A 532 -12.14 -14.65 -19.20
CA GLU A 532 -10.71 -14.96 -19.14
C GLU A 532 -9.93 -14.24 -18.03
N ILE A 533 -10.44 -13.12 -17.51
CA ILE A 533 -9.71 -12.29 -16.56
C ILE A 533 -9.54 -12.95 -15.18
N LEU A 534 -8.32 -12.85 -14.66
CA LEU A 534 -7.94 -13.24 -13.30
C LEU A 534 -7.04 -12.15 -12.70
N SER A 535 -7.41 -11.65 -11.52
CA SER A 535 -6.61 -10.67 -10.78
C SER A 535 -5.62 -11.39 -9.86
N LEU A 536 -4.33 -11.14 -10.05
CA LEU A 536 -3.25 -11.68 -9.24
C LEU A 536 -2.99 -10.81 -7.99
N PRO A 537 -2.37 -11.36 -6.92
CA PRO A 537 -1.91 -10.57 -5.78
C PRO A 537 -1.12 -9.33 -6.19
N LEU A 538 -1.56 -8.15 -5.76
CA LEU A 538 -0.80 -6.92 -5.95
C LEU A 538 -1.11 -5.91 -4.85
N PHE A 539 -0.09 -5.57 -4.07
CA PHE A 539 -0.18 -4.57 -3.01
C PHE A 539 1.16 -3.87 -2.81
N PRO A 540 1.17 -2.64 -2.25
CA PRO A 540 2.40 -1.94 -1.94
C PRO A 540 3.31 -2.82 -1.10
N GLY A 541 4.51 -3.03 -1.61
CA GLY A 541 5.54 -3.80 -0.94
C GLY A 541 5.59 -5.29 -1.27
N ILE A 542 4.64 -5.92 -1.97
CA ILE A 542 4.70 -7.36 -2.31
C ILE A 542 6.12 -7.80 -2.74
N SER A 543 6.65 -8.85 -2.11
CA SER A 543 8.05 -9.23 -2.24
C SER A 543 8.31 -9.94 -3.56
N LEU A 544 9.57 -9.89 -4.02
CA LEU A 544 10.03 -10.66 -5.16
C LEU A 544 9.74 -12.16 -4.98
N ALA A 545 9.99 -12.70 -3.78
CA ALA A 545 9.75 -14.11 -3.48
C ALA A 545 8.27 -14.50 -3.57
N GLU A 546 7.35 -13.64 -3.11
CA GLU A 546 5.91 -13.85 -3.27
C GLU A 546 5.53 -13.85 -4.76
N GLN A 547 6.02 -12.89 -5.55
CA GLN A 547 5.72 -12.82 -6.98
C GLN A 547 6.30 -13.99 -7.77
N GLN A 548 7.53 -14.42 -7.45
CA GLN A 548 8.16 -15.61 -8.03
C GLN A 548 7.31 -16.85 -7.79
N ARG A 549 6.85 -17.06 -6.55
CA ARG A 549 5.94 -18.16 -6.22
C ARG A 549 4.64 -18.11 -7.00
N VAL A 550 4.07 -16.91 -7.23
CA VAL A 550 2.89 -16.76 -8.09
C VAL A 550 3.20 -17.17 -9.53
N THR A 551 4.31 -16.70 -10.11
CA THR A 551 4.68 -17.03 -11.49
C THR A 551 5.08 -18.49 -11.68
N GLU A 552 5.71 -19.11 -10.69
CA GLU A 552 6.05 -20.53 -10.66
C GLU A 552 4.79 -21.39 -10.65
N ALA A 553 3.84 -21.12 -9.75
CA ALA A 553 2.57 -21.84 -9.69
C ALA A 553 1.75 -21.69 -11.00
N ILE A 554 1.77 -20.50 -11.60
CA ILE A 554 1.15 -20.31 -12.94
C ILE A 554 1.84 -21.17 -14.00
N SER A 555 3.16 -21.30 -13.95
CA SER A 555 3.93 -22.09 -14.93
C SER A 555 3.74 -23.60 -14.74
N GLU A 556 3.50 -24.04 -13.50
CA GLU A 556 3.12 -25.42 -13.15
C GLU A 556 1.72 -25.80 -13.64
N PHE A 557 0.84 -24.81 -13.82
CA PHE A 557 -0.48 -24.99 -14.42
C PHE A 557 -0.34 -25.25 -15.93
N ALA A 558 0.05 -26.47 -16.29
CA ALA A 558 0.07 -26.92 -17.67
C ALA A 558 -1.37 -26.88 -18.25
N PRO A 559 -1.62 -26.18 -19.38
CA PRO A 559 -2.90 -26.29 -20.03
C PRO A 559 -3.08 -27.74 -20.48
N VAL A 560 -4.20 -28.37 -20.10
CA VAL A 560 -4.62 -29.62 -20.72
C VAL A 560 -4.73 -29.33 -22.21
N GLN A 561 -3.78 -29.85 -23.01
CA GLN A 561 -3.91 -29.89 -24.45
C GLN A 561 -5.22 -30.62 -24.74
N THR A 562 -6.23 -29.88 -25.16
CA THR A 562 -7.41 -30.47 -25.77
C THR A 562 -6.92 -31.21 -27.00
N ALA A 563 -6.90 -32.54 -26.93
CA ALA A 563 -6.63 -33.38 -28.07
C ALA A 563 -7.63 -33.02 -29.17
N GLN A 564 -7.09 -32.91 -30.39
CA GLN A 564 -7.75 -32.51 -31.64
C GLN A 564 -9.05 -33.27 -31.95
#